data_AF-A0A504J9Y3-F1
#
_entry.id   AF-A0A504J9Y3-F1
#
_cell.length_a   1.000
_cell.length_b   1.000
_cell.length_c   1.000
_cell.angle_alpha   90.00
_cell.angle_beta   90.00
_cell.angle_gamma   90.00
#
_symmetry.space_group_name_H-M   'P 1'
#
loop_
_entity.id
_entity.type
_entity.pdbx_description
1 polymer ?
#
loop_
_entity_poly.entity_id
_entity_poly.type
_entity_poly.pdbx_seq_one_letter_code
_entity_poly.pdbx_strand_id
1 'polypeptide(L)'
;MLVALGIIVLSMLPFLHDIITERGEGVRSWIPVIGIQDILTDKDGGIMGFSTYRIFLYQFFQNLLIFISLIGWYIAAKGKRYRFVLWVPMLQAGYTLLIQILNARTTVYSKPDVRFIITIVISIIIVLNYFRNRRKKLNNEQNQQNSF
;
A
#
# COMPACT_ATOMS: atom_id res chain seq x y z
N MET A 1 6.54 -19.65 16.62
CA MET A 1 7.41 -20.17 15.54
C MET A 1 6.85 -19.90 14.14
N LEU A 2 5.58 -20.26 13.84
CA LEU A 2 4.96 -20.02 12.52
C LEU A 2 4.89 -18.53 12.10
N VAL A 3 4.59 -17.62 13.03
CA VAL A 3 4.53 -16.17 12.74
C VAL A 3 5.89 -15.63 12.30
N ALA A 4 6.99 -16.09 12.91
CA ALA A 4 8.34 -15.67 12.55
C ALA A 4 8.73 -16.17 11.14
N LEU A 5 8.38 -17.42 10.80
CA LEU A 5 8.55 -17.96 9.46
C LEU A 5 7.76 -17.16 8.41
N GLY A 6 6.52 -16.76 8.72
CA GLY A 6 5.72 -15.91 7.84
C GLY A 6 6.38 -14.55 7.56
N ILE A 7 6.98 -13.93 8.57
CA ILE A 7 7.70 -12.65 8.42
C ILE A 7 8.94 -12.82 7.53
N ILE A 8 9.68 -13.92 7.69
CA ILE A 8 10.86 -14.23 6.87
C ILE A 8 10.46 -14.41 5.39
N VAL A 9 9.36 -15.09 5.12
CA VAL A 9 8.87 -15.26 3.74
C VAL A 9 8.41 -13.92 3.17
N LEU A 10 7.71 -13.10 3.96
CA LEU A 10 7.27 -11.76 3.56
C LEU A 10 8.46 -10.82 3.28
N SER A 11 9.54 -10.88 4.05
CA SER A 11 10.72 -10.03 3.81
C SER A 11 11.50 -10.42 2.55
N MET A 12 11.30 -11.64 2.03
CA MET A 12 11.86 -12.06 0.74
C MET A 12 11.09 -11.51 -0.46
N LEU A 13 9.87 -10.99 -0.26
CA LEU A 13 8.98 -10.54 -1.33
C LEU A 13 9.63 -9.53 -2.31
N PRO A 14 10.40 -8.52 -1.87
CA PRO A 14 11.06 -7.60 -2.79
C PRO A 14 12.11 -8.29 -3.69
N PHE A 15 12.70 -9.40 -3.23
CA PHE A 15 13.71 -10.15 -3.97
C PHE A 15 13.12 -11.14 -4.98
N LEU A 16 11.81 -11.38 -4.96
CA LEU A 16 11.13 -12.23 -5.94
C LEU A 16 11.35 -11.75 -7.38
N HIS A 17 11.54 -10.45 -7.58
CA HIS A 17 11.85 -9.90 -8.91
C HIS A 17 13.12 -10.52 -9.52
N ASP A 18 14.16 -10.83 -8.73
CA ASP A 18 15.41 -11.44 -9.20
C ASP A 18 15.30 -12.95 -9.46
N ILE A 19 14.36 -13.60 -8.78
CA ILE A 19 14.02 -15.00 -9.07
C ILE A 19 13.26 -15.07 -10.40
N ILE A 20 12.38 -14.11 -10.65
CA ILE A 20 11.49 -14.10 -11.82
C ILE A 20 12.20 -13.59 -13.07
N THR A 21 13.14 -12.66 -12.93
CA THR A 21 13.76 -11.97 -14.06
C THR A 21 15.27 -12.10 -14.09
N GLU A 22 15.83 -12.10 -15.30
CA GLU A 22 17.26 -12.15 -15.57
C GLU A 22 17.75 -10.79 -16.10
N ARG A 23 19.03 -10.48 -15.87
CA ARG A 23 19.62 -9.23 -16.40
C ARG A 23 19.74 -9.35 -17.91
N GLY A 24 19.04 -8.48 -18.64
CA GLY A 24 19.16 -8.36 -20.10
C GLY A 24 18.16 -9.20 -20.91
N GLU A 25 17.62 -10.28 -20.35
CA GLU A 25 16.75 -11.23 -21.10
C GLU A 25 15.26 -11.21 -20.69
N GLY A 26 14.88 -10.42 -19.67
CA GLY A 26 13.48 -10.34 -19.24
C GLY A 26 13.11 -11.45 -18.25
N VAL A 27 12.04 -12.20 -18.51
CA VAL A 27 11.59 -13.31 -17.66
C VAL A 27 12.44 -14.55 -17.92
N ARG A 28 12.83 -15.28 -16.86
CA ARG A 28 13.63 -16.50 -17.00
C ARG A 28 12.88 -17.58 -17.78
N SER A 29 13.60 -18.34 -18.60
CA SER A 29 13.06 -19.37 -19.50
C SER A 29 12.27 -20.50 -18.83
N TRP A 30 12.52 -20.78 -17.55
CA TRP A 30 11.82 -21.81 -16.79
C TRP A 30 10.47 -21.36 -16.23
N ILE A 31 10.18 -20.04 -16.28
CA ILE A 31 8.91 -19.51 -15.81
C ILE A 31 7.93 -19.54 -16.99
N PRO A 32 6.77 -20.21 -16.83
CA PRO A 32 5.79 -20.26 -17.90
C PRO A 32 5.36 -18.83 -18.26
N VAL A 33 5.49 -18.48 -19.53
CA VAL A 33 5.08 -17.17 -20.05
C VAL A 33 3.55 -17.12 -20.05
N ILE A 34 3.01 -16.60 -18.95
CA ILE A 34 1.56 -16.42 -18.72
C ILE A 34 0.98 -15.20 -19.47
N GLY A 35 1.73 -14.60 -20.41
CA GLY A 35 1.30 -13.43 -21.19
C GLY A 35 1.17 -12.12 -20.39
N ILE A 36 1.44 -12.14 -19.07
CA ILE A 36 1.38 -10.94 -18.22
C ILE A 36 2.36 -9.88 -18.70
N GLN A 37 3.56 -10.28 -19.15
CA GLN A 37 4.52 -9.33 -19.71
C GLN A 37 3.95 -8.65 -20.97
N ASP A 38 3.35 -9.42 -21.87
CA ASP A 38 2.82 -8.91 -23.14
C ASP A 38 1.59 -8.00 -22.94
N ILE A 39 0.77 -8.30 -21.93
CA ILE A 39 -0.38 -7.46 -21.53
C ILE A 39 0.07 -6.13 -20.95
N LEU A 40 1.22 -6.10 -20.26
CA LEU A 40 1.74 -4.93 -19.56
C LEU A 40 2.73 -4.11 -20.40
N THR A 41 3.21 -4.66 -21.51
CA THR A 41 4.14 -4.00 -22.43
C THR A 41 3.38 -3.00 -23.32
N ASP A 42 3.82 -1.75 -23.30
CA ASP A 42 3.30 -0.68 -24.14
C ASP A 42 3.96 -0.73 -25.53
N LYS A 43 3.40 0.01 -26.50
CA LYS A 43 3.84 0.01 -27.90
C LYS A 43 5.30 0.40 -28.11
N ASP A 44 5.89 1.11 -27.14
CA ASP A 44 7.29 1.57 -27.15
C ASP A 44 8.26 0.57 -26.49
N GLY A 45 7.79 -0.62 -26.10
CA GLY A 45 8.61 -1.66 -25.44
C GLY A 45 8.83 -1.46 -23.93
N GLY A 46 8.33 -0.36 -23.36
CA GLY A 46 8.31 -0.11 -21.92
C GLY A 46 7.12 -0.80 -21.24
N ILE A 47 7.27 -1.18 -19.97
CA ILE A 47 6.21 -1.86 -19.21
C ILE A 47 5.61 -0.92 -18.18
N MET A 48 4.34 -0.56 -18.36
CA MET A 48 3.59 0.36 -17.47
C MET A 48 4.41 1.61 -17.05
N GLY A 49 5.09 2.25 -18.01
CA GLY A 49 5.91 3.44 -17.78
C GLY A 49 7.29 3.18 -17.15
N PHE A 50 7.75 1.93 -17.09
CA PHE A 50 9.12 1.58 -16.71
C PHE A 50 9.96 1.10 -17.89
N SER A 51 11.27 1.28 -17.76
CA SER A 51 12.27 0.85 -18.74
C SER A 51 12.39 -0.67 -18.88
N THR A 52 12.05 -1.45 -17.84
CA THR A 52 12.18 -2.92 -17.88
C THR A 52 11.19 -3.58 -16.93
N TYR A 53 10.72 -4.77 -17.29
CA TYR A 53 9.83 -5.59 -16.46
C TYR A 53 10.35 -5.81 -15.04
N ARG A 54 11.67 -6.04 -14.93
CA ARG A 54 12.37 -6.24 -13.66
C ARG A 54 12.17 -5.08 -12.68
N ILE A 55 12.25 -3.85 -13.17
CA ILE A 55 12.10 -2.63 -12.36
C ILE A 55 10.64 -2.44 -11.95
N PHE A 56 9.71 -2.75 -12.85
CA PHE A 56 8.29 -2.77 -12.54
C PHE A 56 8.00 -3.74 -11.39
N LEU A 57 8.45 -5.00 -11.50
CA LEU A 57 8.24 -6.03 -10.46
C LEU A 57 8.89 -5.66 -9.14
N TYR A 58 10.13 -5.17 -9.17
CA TYR A 58 10.83 -4.70 -7.98
C TYR A 58 10.01 -3.63 -7.26
N GLN A 59 9.59 -2.60 -7.98
CA GLN A 59 8.82 -1.50 -7.40
C GLN A 59 7.46 -2.00 -6.91
N PHE A 60 6.79 -2.87 -7.65
CA PHE A 60 5.50 -3.43 -7.27
C PHE A 60 5.59 -4.23 -5.97
N PHE A 61 6.50 -5.20 -5.88
CA PHE A 61 6.69 -6.01 -4.67
C PHE A 61 7.13 -5.17 -3.47
N GLN A 62 7.97 -4.17 -3.68
CA GLN A 62 8.36 -3.25 -2.60
C GLN A 62 7.15 -2.51 -2.01
N ASN A 63 6.28 -1.93 -2.86
CA ASN A 63 5.09 -1.24 -2.38
C ASN A 63 4.06 -2.21 -1.77
N LEU A 64 3.99 -3.44 -2.29
CA LEU A 64 3.13 -4.49 -1.75
C LEU A 64 3.57 -4.88 -0.34
N LEU A 65 4.88 -5.04 -0.12
CA LEU A 65 5.44 -5.33 1.20
C LEU A 65 5.12 -4.22 2.21
N ILE A 66 5.32 -2.95 1.81
CA ILE A 66 5.03 -1.80 2.68
C ILE A 66 3.54 -1.79 3.07
N PHE A 67 2.64 -2.03 2.11
CA PHE A 67 1.21 -2.08 2.37
C PHE A 67 0.81 -3.21 3.31
N ILE A 68 1.31 -4.44 3.09
CA ILE A 68 1.06 -5.59 3.97
C ILE A 68 1.62 -5.33 5.36
N SER A 69 2.80 -4.73 5.47
CA SER A 69 3.42 -4.38 6.76
C SER A 69 2.56 -3.39 7.55
N LEU A 70 2.01 -2.38 6.88
CA LEU A 70 1.11 -1.40 7.49
C LEU A 70 -0.23 -2.03 7.92
N ILE A 71 -0.77 -2.96 7.14
CA ILE A 71 -1.96 -3.74 7.53
C ILE A 71 -1.66 -4.59 8.77
N GLY A 72 -0.52 -5.29 8.77
CA GLY A 72 -0.06 -6.08 9.91
C GLY A 72 0.04 -5.22 11.18
N TRP A 73 0.63 -4.03 11.06
CA TRP A 73 0.71 -3.08 12.17
C TRP A 73 -0.68 -2.57 12.60
N TYR A 74 -1.58 -2.30 11.66
CA TYR A 74 -2.95 -1.87 11.95
C TYR A 74 -3.76 -2.92 12.71
N ILE A 75 -3.57 -4.21 12.39
CA ILE A 75 -4.17 -5.34 13.11
C ILE A 75 -3.55 -5.47 14.50
N ALA A 76 -2.22 -5.39 14.61
CA ALA A 76 -1.50 -5.46 15.89
C ALA A 76 -1.83 -4.28 16.83
N ALA A 77 -2.20 -3.12 16.29
CA ALA A 77 -2.62 -1.94 17.05
C ALA A 77 -4.07 -2.00 17.57
N LYS A 78 -4.74 -3.16 17.53
CA LYS A 78 -6.12 -3.33 18.04
C LYS A 78 -6.22 -2.86 19.50
N GLY A 79 -7.16 -1.96 19.77
CA GLY A 79 -7.39 -1.36 21.09
C GLY A 79 -6.51 -0.15 21.43
N LYS A 80 -5.49 0.17 20.62
CA LYS A 80 -4.61 1.31 20.88
C LYS A 80 -5.19 2.62 20.33
N ARG A 81 -5.04 3.70 21.10
CA ARG A 81 -5.50 5.04 20.74
C ARG A 81 -4.78 5.66 19.55
N TYR A 82 -3.70 5.11 19.00
CA TYR A 82 -3.09 5.67 17.78
C TYR A 82 -3.45 4.89 16.52
N ARG A 83 -4.27 3.82 16.64
CA ARG A 83 -4.60 2.95 15.51
C ARG A 83 -5.18 3.72 14.32
N PHE A 84 -5.92 4.80 14.59
CA PHE A 84 -6.50 5.60 13.53
C PHE A 84 -5.46 6.43 12.76
N VAL A 85 -4.33 6.77 13.38
CA VAL A 85 -3.23 7.48 12.70
C VAL A 85 -2.62 6.59 11.61
N LEU A 86 -2.61 5.26 11.80
CA LEU A 86 -2.10 4.30 10.82
C LEU A 86 -2.94 4.24 9.53
N TRP A 87 -4.18 4.77 9.52
CA TRP A 87 -4.95 4.87 8.28
C TRP A 87 -4.29 5.77 7.24
N VAL A 88 -3.62 6.84 7.68
CA VAL A 88 -2.97 7.79 6.75
C VAL A 88 -1.90 7.10 5.91
N PRO A 89 -0.84 6.50 6.50
CA PRO A 89 0.17 5.79 5.71
C PRO A 89 -0.40 4.56 4.98
N MET A 90 -1.39 3.88 5.56
CA MET A 90 -2.02 2.71 4.91
C MET A 90 -2.77 3.10 3.63
N LEU A 91 -3.58 4.17 3.67
CA LEU A 91 -4.26 4.69 2.49
C LEU A 91 -3.27 5.21 1.44
N GLN A 92 -2.18 5.85 1.86
CA GLN A 92 -1.15 6.33 0.95
C GLN A 92 -0.41 5.19 0.24
N ALA A 93 -0.06 4.13 0.97
CA ALA A 93 0.55 2.94 0.41
C ALA A 93 -0.41 2.23 -0.56
N GLY A 94 -1.70 2.11 -0.20
CA GLY A 94 -2.73 1.57 -1.08
C GLY A 94 -2.95 2.40 -2.34
N TYR A 95 -2.99 3.73 -2.22
CA TYR A 95 -3.08 4.65 -3.36
C TYR A 95 -1.90 4.49 -4.32
N THR A 96 -0.69 4.37 -3.76
CA THR A 96 0.51 4.13 -4.56
C THR A 96 0.37 2.82 -5.33
N LEU A 97 -0.03 1.72 -4.68
CA LEU A 97 -0.28 0.44 -5.38
C LEU A 97 -1.34 0.54 -6.47
N LEU A 98 -2.45 1.25 -6.23
CA LEU A 98 -3.51 1.43 -7.21
C LEU A 98 -3.02 2.18 -8.45
N ILE A 99 -2.24 3.26 -8.28
CA ILE A 99 -1.63 3.97 -9.42
C ILE A 99 -0.74 3.03 -10.24
N GLN A 100 0.00 2.15 -9.58
CA GLN A 100 0.91 1.23 -10.26
C GLN A 100 0.15 0.17 -11.07
N ILE A 101 -0.92 -0.40 -10.50
CA ILE A 101 -1.75 -1.41 -11.18
C ILE A 101 -2.53 -0.79 -12.34
N LEU A 102 -3.03 0.44 -12.17
CA LEU A 102 -3.80 1.15 -13.19
C LEU A 102 -2.92 1.81 -14.27
N ASN A 103 -1.60 1.62 -14.23
CA ASN A 103 -0.64 2.32 -15.10
C ASN A 103 -0.82 3.85 -15.12
N ALA A 104 -1.40 4.44 -14.08
CA ALA A 104 -1.75 5.86 -14.04
C ALA A 104 -0.56 6.74 -13.61
N ARG A 105 0.67 6.22 -13.75
CA ARG A 105 1.87 6.81 -13.13
C ARG A 105 2.35 8.09 -13.83
N THR A 106 2.02 8.24 -15.11
CA THR A 106 2.29 9.44 -15.92
C THR A 106 1.19 10.49 -15.79
N THR A 107 0.06 10.15 -15.16
CA THR A 107 -1.07 11.07 -15.00
C THR A 107 -0.81 12.09 -13.88
N VAL A 108 -1.57 13.20 -13.91
CA VAL A 108 -1.50 14.27 -12.91
C VAL A 108 -1.65 13.74 -11.47
N TYR A 109 -2.36 12.63 -11.29
CA TYR A 109 -2.59 11.97 -10.00
C TYR A 109 -1.31 11.41 -9.37
N SER A 110 -0.28 11.11 -10.15
CA SER A 110 0.99 10.64 -9.62
C SER A 110 1.89 11.77 -9.09
N LYS A 111 1.58 13.05 -9.41
CA LYS A 111 2.42 14.18 -9.03
C LYS A 111 2.56 14.30 -7.50
N PRO A 112 3.75 14.69 -7.00
CA PRO A 112 3.98 14.87 -5.56
C PRO A 112 2.97 15.81 -4.90
N ASP A 113 2.59 16.88 -5.61
CA ASP A 113 1.65 17.89 -5.14
C ASP A 113 0.27 17.29 -4.82
N VAL A 114 -0.26 16.47 -5.73
CA VAL A 114 -1.58 15.83 -5.57
C VAL A 114 -1.54 14.83 -4.42
N ARG A 115 -0.46 14.05 -4.30
CA ARG A 115 -0.28 13.10 -3.19
C ARG A 115 -0.25 13.80 -1.84
N PHE A 116 0.40 14.96 -1.76
CA PHE A 116 0.49 15.75 -0.54
C PHE A 116 -0.88 16.31 -0.14
N ILE A 117 -1.62 16.87 -1.11
CA ILE A 117 -2.97 17.38 -0.89
C ILE A 117 -3.91 16.27 -0.40
N ILE A 118 -3.93 15.10 -1.05
CA ILE A 118 -4.75 13.96 -0.64
C ILE A 118 -4.40 13.53 0.79
N THR A 119 -3.11 13.47 1.12
CA THR A 119 -2.65 13.07 2.46
C THR A 119 -3.13 14.04 3.54
N ILE A 120 -3.07 15.35 3.28
CA ILE A 120 -3.58 16.38 4.18
C ILE A 120 -5.09 16.24 4.38
N VAL A 121 -5.85 16.13 3.28
CA VAL A 121 -7.31 16.00 3.33
C VAL A 121 -7.74 14.78 4.14
N ILE A 122 -7.12 13.62 3.88
CA ILE A 122 -7.38 12.39 4.64
C ILE A 122 -7.04 12.56 6.12
N SER A 123 -5.91 13.18 6.42
CA SER A 123 -5.47 13.43 7.81
C SER A 123 -6.48 14.30 8.56
N ILE A 124 -6.98 15.37 7.94
CA ILE A 124 -8.00 16.25 8.52
C ILE A 124 -9.30 15.47 8.78
N ILE A 125 -9.77 14.69 7.80
CA ILE A 125 -11.00 13.88 7.94
C ILE A 125 -10.90 12.91 9.12
N ILE A 126 -9.76 12.22 9.26
CA ILE A 126 -9.53 11.26 10.35
C ILE A 126 -9.53 11.98 11.71
N VAL A 127 -8.85 13.12 11.81
CA VAL A 127 -8.80 13.91 13.05
C VAL A 127 -10.18 14.42 13.43
N LEU A 128 -10.94 14.98 12.48
CA LEU A 128 -12.31 15.43 12.72
C LEU A 128 -13.22 14.30 13.18
N ASN A 129 -13.13 13.13 12.54
CA ASN A 129 -13.91 11.95 12.91
C ASN A 129 -13.54 11.48 14.33
N TYR A 130 -12.25 11.44 14.66
CA TYR A 130 -11.77 11.09 16.00
C TYR A 130 -12.34 12.02 17.08
N PHE A 131 -12.28 13.34 16.89
CA PHE A 131 -12.82 14.30 17.84
C PHE A 131 -14.35 14.21 17.96
N ARG A 132 -15.08 14.03 16.85
CA ARG A 132 -16.54 13.82 16.88
C ARG A 132 -16.90 12.58 17.67
N ASN A 133 -16.18 11.47 17.45
CA ASN A 133 -16.44 10.22 18.14
C ASN A 133 -16.11 10.31 19.65
N ARG A 134 -15.04 11.04 20.00
CA ARG A 134 -14.69 11.29 21.41
C ARG A 134 -15.74 12.13 22.14
N ARG A 135 -16.26 13.20 21.51
CA ARG A 135 -17.34 14.02 22.10
C ARG A 135 -18.62 13.21 22.34
N LYS A 136 -19.04 12.39 21.37
CA LYS A 136 -20.22 11.51 21.55
C LYS A 136 -20.06 10.56 22.73
N LYS A 137 -18.87 9.99 22.91
CA LYS A 137 -18.60 9.08 24.03
C LYS A 137 -18.73 9.77 25.39
N LEU A 138 -18.17 10.98 25.51
CA LEU A 138 -18.26 11.77 26.75
C LEU A 138 -19.69 12.16 27.10
N ASN A 139 -20.49 12.60 26.13
CA ASN A 139 -21.89 12.96 26.36
C ASN A 139 -22.74 11.75 26.79
N ASN A 140 -22.47 10.57 26.22
CA ASN A 140 -23.16 9.35 26.61
C ASN A 140 -22.81 8.89 28.05
N GLU A 141 -21.54 9.04 28.46
CA GLU A 141 -21.10 8.75 29.83
C GLU A 141 -21.76 9.70 30.86
N GLN A 142 -21.91 10.99 30.53
CA GLN A 142 -22.61 11.96 31.39
C GLN A 142 -24.12 11.69 31.51
N ASN A 143 -24.78 11.32 30.40
CA ASN A 143 -26.21 11.00 30.42
C ASN A 143 -26.53 9.75 31.25
N GLN A 144 -25.61 8.78 31.33
CA GLN A 144 -25.76 7.59 32.17
C GLN A 144 -25.60 7.90 33.67
N GLN A 145 -24.80 8.90 34.03
CA GLN A 145 -24.64 9.32 35.43
C GLN A 145 -25.84 10.12 35.94
N ASN A 146 -26.55 10.83 35.06
CA ASN A 146 -27.72 11.65 35.41
C ASN A 146 -29.05 10.86 35.43
N SER A 147 -29.03 9.55 35.13
CA SER A 147 -30.23 8.68 35.13
C SER A 147 -30.31 7.72 36.33
N PHE A 148 -29.47 7.91 37.34
CA PHE A 148 -29.54 7.26 38.66
C PHE A 148 -29.92 8.30 39.72
#